data_AF-A0A2V8TNM4-F1
#
_entry.id   AF-A0A2V8TNM4-F1
#
_cell.length_a   1.000
_cell.length_b   1.000
_cell.length_c   1.000
_cell.angle_alpha   90.00
_cell.angle_beta   90.00
_cell.angle_gamma   90.00
#
_symmetry.space_group_name_H-M   'P 1'
#
loop_
_entity.id
_entity.type
_entity.pdbx_description
1 polymer ?
#
loop_
_entity_poly.entity_id
_entity_poly.type
_entity_poly.pdbx_seq_one_letter_code
_entity_poly.pdbx_strand_id
1 'polypeptide(L)'
;VIAVNVLPALDRYKSARAFCHRIVSVIDDAPLAMYPDYHPAYVYYTWRFIPELRDREALRRFLSAGRAYCLIEDDVYAAERHDFEPGVSVLDRQQIGHREMLLIGAGGGPDPEPTKE
;
A
#
# COMPACT_ATOMS: atom_id res chain seq x y z
N VAL A 1 -0.58 -22.14 -28.92
CA VAL A 1 -0.97 -21.70 -27.57
C VAL A 1 0.16 -22.08 -26.63
N ILE A 2 1.00 -21.14 -26.22
CA ILE A 2 2.06 -21.41 -25.25
C ILE A 2 1.40 -21.34 -23.88
N ALA A 3 1.12 -22.52 -23.30
CA ALA A 3 0.70 -22.62 -21.91
C ALA A 3 1.88 -22.15 -21.04
N VAL A 4 1.82 -20.90 -20.59
CA VAL A 4 2.77 -20.39 -19.61
C VAL A 4 2.43 -21.06 -18.29
N ASN A 5 3.09 -22.18 -18.00
CA ASN A 5 3.27 -22.63 -16.62
C ASN A 5 4.03 -21.52 -15.91
N VAL A 6 3.29 -20.62 -15.26
CA VAL A 6 3.85 -19.53 -14.47
C VAL A 6 4.58 -20.18 -13.31
N LEU A 7 5.91 -20.18 -13.39
CA LEU A 7 6.79 -20.56 -12.30
C LEU A 7 6.34 -19.78 -11.04
N PRO A 8 5.99 -20.44 -9.93
CA PRO A 8 5.48 -19.75 -8.73
C PRO A 8 6.47 -18.72 -8.16
N ALA A 9 7.76 -18.86 -8.45
CA ALA A 9 8.78 -17.88 -8.12
C ALA A 9 8.70 -16.59 -8.95
N LEU A 10 8.24 -16.65 -10.20
CA LEU A 10 8.05 -15.48 -11.07
C LEU A 10 6.78 -14.69 -10.68
N ASP A 11 5.75 -15.40 -10.20
CA ASP A 11 4.52 -14.78 -9.69
C ASP A 11 4.83 -13.84 -8.52
N ARG A 12 5.75 -14.22 -7.61
CA ARG A 12 6.15 -13.37 -6.47
C ARG A 12 6.61 -11.97 -6.86
N TYR A 13 7.22 -11.79 -8.03
CA TYR A 13 7.76 -10.51 -8.49
C TYR A 13 6.89 -9.80 -9.53
N LYS A 14 5.98 -10.52 -10.20
CA LYS A 14 5.05 -9.92 -11.18
C LYS A 14 3.65 -9.69 -10.61
N SER A 15 3.28 -10.37 -9.54
CA SER A 15 1.94 -10.36 -8.96
C SER A 15 1.90 -9.57 -7.66
N ALA A 16 0.88 -8.72 -7.53
CA ALA A 16 0.55 -8.03 -6.29
C ALA A 16 0.03 -8.99 -5.20
N ARG A 17 -0.20 -10.27 -5.51
CA ARG A 17 -0.83 -11.25 -4.60
C ARG A 17 -0.13 -11.33 -3.23
N ALA A 18 1.20 -11.52 -3.22
CA ALA A 18 1.95 -11.66 -1.98
C ALA A 18 1.92 -10.38 -1.14
N PHE A 19 1.99 -9.22 -1.79
CA PHE A 19 1.83 -7.92 -1.15
C PHE A 19 0.44 -7.78 -0.53
N CYS A 20 -0.61 -8.06 -1.31
CA CYS A 20 -2.00 -7.98 -0.87
C CYS A 20 -2.28 -8.85 0.36
N HIS A 21 -1.74 -10.07 0.41
CA HIS A 21 -1.87 -10.93 1.59
C HIS A 21 -1.22 -10.34 2.84
N ARG A 22 -0.05 -9.69 2.71
CA ARG A 22 0.61 -9.03 3.85
C ARG A 22 -0.16 -7.81 4.32
N ILE A 23 -0.55 -6.92 3.41
CA ILE A 23 -1.26 -5.69 3.79
C ILE A 23 -2.60 -6.01 4.45
N VAL A 24 -3.35 -7.01 3.96
CA VAL A 24 -4.63 -7.42 4.58
C VAL A 24 -4.43 -7.86 6.03
N SER A 25 -3.33 -8.58 6.32
CA SER A 25 -3.00 -8.97 7.69
C SER A 25 -2.62 -7.80 8.60
N VAL A 26 -2.14 -6.68 8.04
CA VAL A 26 -1.74 -5.48 8.78
C VAL A 26 -2.94 -4.55 9.02
N ILE A 27 -3.72 -4.30 7.97
CA ILE A 27 -4.83 -3.35 8.02
C ILE A 27 -6.06 -3.94 8.71
N ASP A 28 -6.21 -5.27 8.72
CA ASP A 28 -7.40 -5.96 9.24
C ASP A 28 -8.66 -5.38 8.58
N ASP A 29 -9.65 -4.91 9.36
CA ASP A 29 -10.85 -4.29 8.81
C ASP A 29 -10.75 -2.78 8.54
N ALA A 30 -9.60 -2.16 8.78
CA ALA A 30 -9.45 -0.72 8.61
C ALA A 30 -9.66 -0.24 7.16
N PRO A 31 -10.06 1.04 6.97
CA PRO A 31 -10.18 1.65 5.65
C PRO A 31 -8.88 1.58 4.86
N LEU A 32 -9.00 1.17 3.60
CA LEU A 32 -7.92 1.13 2.61
C LEU A 32 -8.33 1.96 1.39
N ALA A 33 -7.42 2.79 0.88
CA ALA A 33 -7.61 3.54 -0.36
C ALA A 33 -6.40 3.41 -1.30
N MET A 34 -6.54 3.84 -2.56
CA MET A 34 -5.43 4.00 -3.51
C MET A 34 -5.23 5.47 -3.87
N TYR A 35 -3.99 5.87 -4.08
CA TYR A 35 -3.65 7.21 -4.54
C TYR A 35 -2.44 7.20 -5.50
N PRO A 36 -2.45 7.99 -6.58
CA PRO A 36 -3.60 8.71 -7.14
C PRO A 36 -4.42 7.81 -8.08
N ASP A 37 -3.84 6.69 -8.52
CA ASP A 37 -4.35 5.84 -9.58
C ASP A 37 -5.04 4.58 -9.05
N TYR A 38 -6.17 4.25 -9.65
CA TYR A 38 -6.85 2.99 -9.41
C TYR A 38 -6.13 1.79 -10.07
N HIS A 39 -5.95 0.72 -9.29
CA HIS A 39 -5.33 -0.52 -9.74
C HIS A 39 -6.19 -1.75 -9.39
N PRO A 40 -6.88 -2.35 -10.38
CA PRO A 40 -7.87 -3.42 -10.11
C PRO A 40 -7.26 -4.68 -9.50
N ALA A 41 -5.95 -4.91 -9.68
CA ALA A 41 -5.25 -6.05 -9.11
C ALA A 41 -5.34 -6.07 -7.58
N TYR A 42 -5.24 -4.92 -6.91
CA TYR A 42 -5.31 -4.88 -5.44
C TYR A 42 -6.73 -5.13 -4.95
N VAL A 43 -7.76 -4.65 -5.65
CA VAL A 43 -9.16 -5.00 -5.36
C VAL A 43 -9.39 -6.51 -5.48
N TYR A 44 -8.87 -7.11 -6.56
CA TYR A 44 -8.99 -8.54 -6.81
C TYR A 44 -8.31 -9.39 -5.74
N TYR A 45 -7.06 -9.06 -5.36
CA TYR A 45 -6.30 -9.88 -4.41
C TYR A 45 -6.62 -9.60 -2.93
N THR A 46 -7.14 -8.42 -2.59
CA THR A 46 -7.58 -8.11 -1.22
C THR A 46 -9.02 -8.52 -0.95
N TRP A 47 -9.81 -8.82 -2.00
CA TRP A 47 -11.25 -9.10 -1.90
C TRP A 47 -12.06 -7.97 -1.25
N ARG A 48 -11.62 -6.72 -1.41
CA ARG A 48 -12.27 -5.53 -0.84
C ARG A 48 -12.47 -4.48 -1.91
N PHE A 49 -13.54 -3.69 -1.75
CA PHE A 49 -13.66 -2.44 -2.50
C PHE A 49 -12.64 -1.44 -1.96
N ILE A 50 -11.83 -0.88 -2.85
CA ILE A 50 -10.80 0.10 -2.49
C ILE A 50 -11.08 1.37 -3.30
N PRO A 51 -11.51 2.47 -2.65
CA PRO A 51 -11.71 3.75 -3.32
C PRO A 51 -10.39 4.35 -3.82
N GLU A 52 -10.47 5.05 -4.93
CA GLU A 52 -9.41 5.90 -5.49
C GLU A 52 -9.53 7.31 -4.91
N LEU A 53 -8.42 7.85 -4.43
CA LEU A 53 -8.25 9.25 -4.03
C LEU A 53 -7.49 9.94 -5.16
N ARG A 54 -8.07 10.97 -5.77
CA ARG A 54 -7.52 11.57 -7.01
C ARG A 54 -6.63 12.78 -6.77
N ASP A 55 -6.71 13.34 -5.57
CA ASP A 55 -6.06 14.58 -5.22
C ASP A 55 -5.52 14.54 -3.79
N ARG A 56 -4.54 15.40 -3.55
CA ARG A 56 -3.80 15.48 -2.29
C ARG A 56 -4.71 15.81 -1.11
N GLU A 57 -5.76 16.61 -1.32
CA GLU A 57 -6.70 16.97 -0.26
C GLU A 57 -7.51 15.75 0.19
N ALA A 58 -7.97 14.93 -0.75
CA ALA A 58 -8.65 13.67 -0.48
C ALA A 58 -7.75 12.70 0.29
N LEU A 59 -6.47 12.57 -0.11
CA LEU A 59 -5.48 11.76 0.59
C LEU A 59 -5.28 12.24 2.04
N ARG A 60 -5.06 13.54 2.23
CA ARG A 60 -4.88 14.13 3.56
C ARG A 60 -6.09 13.87 4.44
N ARG A 61 -7.29 14.17 3.95
CA ARG A 61 -8.54 13.97 4.69
C ARG A 61 -8.75 12.51 5.08
N PHE A 62 -8.41 11.58 4.18
CA PHE A 62 -8.52 10.15 4.43
C PHE A 62 -7.57 9.69 5.54
N LEU A 63 -6.31 10.12 5.50
CA LEU A 63 -5.31 9.79 6.51
C LEU A 63 -5.58 10.48 7.86
N SER A 64 -6.17 11.68 7.87
CA SER A 64 -6.58 12.35 9.11
C SER A 64 -7.76 11.68 9.83
N ALA A 65 -8.44 10.71 9.21
CA ALA A 65 -9.60 10.04 9.80
C ALA A 65 -9.23 9.03 10.91
N GLY A 66 -7.94 8.82 11.20
CA GLY A 66 -7.44 7.92 12.24
C GLY A 66 -6.73 6.71 11.63
N ARG A 67 -7.09 5.49 12.07
CA ARG A 67 -6.49 4.24 11.57
C ARG A 67 -6.95 3.98 10.13
N ALA A 68 -6.27 4.60 9.17
CA ALA A 68 -6.54 4.52 7.74
C ALA A 68 -5.24 4.25 6.98
N TYR A 69 -5.35 3.47 5.89
CA TYR A 69 -4.20 3.00 5.12
C TYR A 69 -4.36 3.33 3.64
N CYS A 70 -3.27 3.70 2.98
CA CYS A 70 -3.27 4.05 1.57
C CYS A 70 -2.21 3.25 0.80
N LEU A 71 -2.58 2.82 -0.38
CA LEU A 71 -1.71 2.25 -1.39
C LEU A 71 -1.22 3.36 -2.31
N ILE A 72 0.10 3.47 -2.46
CA ILE A 72 0.74 4.54 -3.25
C ILE A 72 2.03 4.01 -3.91
N GLU A 73 2.33 4.45 -5.14
CA GLU A 73 3.62 4.15 -5.80
C GLU A 73 4.75 4.94 -5.13
N ASP A 74 5.96 4.37 -5.04
CA ASP A 74 7.10 5.02 -4.37
C ASP A 74 7.45 6.39 -4.97
N ASP A 75 7.45 6.52 -6.30
CA ASP A 75 7.74 7.80 -6.98
C ASP A 75 6.73 8.90 -6.59
N VAL A 76 5.45 8.53 -6.47
CA VAL A 76 4.39 9.44 -6.02
C VAL A 76 4.58 9.77 -4.55
N TYR A 77 4.83 8.77 -3.70
CA TYR A 77 5.09 9.00 -2.28
C TYR A 77 6.28 9.93 -2.07
N ALA A 78 7.38 9.75 -2.81
CA ALA A 78 8.56 10.59 -2.73
C ALA A 78 8.27 12.06 -3.10
N ALA A 79 7.41 12.29 -4.09
CA ALA A 79 6.98 13.63 -4.50
C ALA A 79 6.07 14.30 -3.44
N GLU A 80 5.26 13.52 -2.74
CA GLU A 80 4.22 14.01 -1.83
C GLU A 80 4.64 14.02 -0.35
N ARG A 81 5.72 13.31 0.01
CA ARG A 81 6.11 13.06 1.41
C ARG A 81 6.30 14.30 2.27
N HIS A 82 6.66 15.42 1.65
CA HIS A 82 6.92 16.69 2.34
C HIS A 82 5.62 17.39 2.78
N ASP A 83 4.49 17.02 2.17
CA ASP A 83 3.17 17.56 2.45
C ASP A 83 2.31 16.63 3.34
N PHE A 84 2.81 15.45 3.69
CA PHE A 84 2.11 14.57 4.63
C PHE A 84 2.17 15.13 6.04
N GLU A 85 1.05 15.00 6.74
CA GLU A 85 0.97 15.31 8.17
C GLU A 85 1.97 14.45 8.95
N PRO A 86 2.55 14.98 10.03
CA PRO A 86 3.41 14.19 10.91
C PRO A 86 2.64 12.98 11.45
N GLY A 87 3.20 11.78 11.26
CA GLY A 87 2.59 10.51 11.71
C GLY A 87 2.11 9.58 10.59
N VAL A 88 2.34 9.95 9.32
CA VAL A 88 2.24 9.00 8.19
C VAL A 88 3.56 8.24 8.06
N SER A 89 3.48 6.91 8.05
CA SER A 89 4.66 6.04 7.88
C SER A 89 4.42 4.95 6.84
N VAL A 90 5.50 4.52 6.20
CA VAL A 90 5.52 3.34 5.32
C VAL A 90 5.52 2.09 6.19
N LEU A 91 4.53 1.23 5.97
CA LEU A 91 4.29 0.00 6.74
C LEU A 91 4.81 -1.25 6.04
N ASP A 92 4.64 -1.30 4.72
CA ASP A 92 5.14 -2.38 3.86
C ASP A 92 5.50 -1.78 2.51
N ARG A 93 6.43 -2.43 1.81
CA ARG A 93 6.86 -2.05 0.46
C ARG A 93 7.13 -3.31 -0.36
N GLN A 94 6.77 -3.27 -1.64
CA GLN A 94 7.13 -4.35 -2.55
C GLN A 94 7.29 -3.87 -3.99
N GLN A 95 8.36 -4.33 -4.63
CA GLN A 95 8.51 -4.28 -6.08
C GLN A 95 7.55 -5.26 -6.77
N ILE A 96 6.65 -4.75 -7.61
CA ILE A 96 5.67 -5.49 -8.41
C ILE A 96 5.88 -5.11 -9.88
N GLY A 97 6.53 -6.01 -10.63
CA GLY A 97 6.98 -5.71 -11.99
C GLY A 97 7.99 -4.56 -11.98
N HIS A 98 7.67 -3.47 -12.68
CA HIS A 98 8.51 -2.27 -12.74
C HIS A 98 8.08 -1.17 -11.75
N ARG A 99 7.05 -1.42 -10.93
CA ARG A 99 6.53 -0.45 -9.96
C ARG A 99 6.91 -0.87 -8.54
N GLU A 100 7.36 0.07 -7.73
CA GLU A 100 7.46 -0.13 -6.29
C GLU A 100 6.19 0.39 -5.62
N MET A 101 5.46 -0.51 -4.97
CA MET A 101 4.22 -0.19 -4.28
C MET A 101 4.44 -0.12 -2.78
N LEU A 102 3.88 0.91 -2.15
CA LEU A 102 3.94 1.14 -0.71
C LEU A 102 2.54 1.01 -0.09
N LEU A 103 2.52 0.47 1.12
CA LEU A 103 1.42 0.66 2.05
C LEU A 103 1.84 1.75 3.05
N ILE A 104 1.10 2.84 3.11
CA ILE A 104 1.27 3.89 4.12
C ILE A 104 0.09 3.88 5.08
N GLY A 105 0.31 4.33 6.32
CA GLY A 105 -0.75 4.44 7.31
C GLY A 105 -0.56 5.67 8.19
N ALA A 106 -1.67 6.25 8.62
CA ALA A 106 -1.70 7.28 9.65
C ALA A 106 -1.88 6.63 11.03
N GLY A 107 -1.02 6.99 11.99
CA GLY A 107 -1.15 6.55 13.37
C GLY A 107 -0.70 5.11 13.66
N GLY A 108 0.09 4.51 12.76
CA GLY A 108 0.66 3.19 12.94
C GLY A 108 2.05 3.15 12.31
N GLY A 109 3.04 3.76 12.94
CA GLY A 109 4.40 3.28 12.78
C GLY A 109 4.57 2.02 13.63
N PRO A 110 5.40 1.04 13.25
CA PRO A 110 5.99 0.20 14.27
C PRO A 110 6.68 1.16 15.26
N ASP A 111 6.30 1.05 16.54
CA ASP A 111 7.10 1.63 17.62
C ASP A 111 8.57 1.23 17.34
N PRO A 112 9.52 2.17 17.24
CA PRO A 112 10.91 1.78 17.07
C PRO A 112 11.25 0.86 18.24
N GLU A 113 11.62 -0.40 17.95
CA GLU A 113 12.00 -1.39 18.96
C GLU A 113 12.81 -0.71 20.08
N PRO A 114 12.45 -0.88 21.36
CA PRO A 114 13.25 -0.30 22.44
C PRO A 114 14.64 -0.91 22.31
N THR A 115 15.62 -0.04 22.06
CA THR A 115 17.04 -0.38 22.09
C THR A 115 17.28 -1.06 23.43
N LYS A 116 17.56 -2.38 23.40
CA LYS A 116 18.05 -3.08 24.56
C LYS A 116 19.48 -2.61 24.80
N GLU A 117 19.63 -1.81 25.85
CA GLU A 117 20.90 -1.56 26.55
C GLU A 117 21.46 -2.86 27.15
#